data_AF-A0A2E3W5C4-F1
#
_entry.id   AF-A0A2E3W5C4-F1
#
_cell.length_a   1.000
_cell.length_b   1.000
_cell.length_c   1.000
_cell.angle_alpha   90.00
_cell.angle_beta   90.00
_cell.angle_gamma   90.00
#
_symmetry.space_group_name_H-M   'P 1'
#
loop_
_entity.id
_entity.type
_entity.pdbx_description
1 polymer ?
#
loop_
_entity_poly.entity_id
_entity_poly.type
_entity_poly.pdbx_seq_one_letter_code
_entity_poly.pdbx_strand_id
1 'polypeptide(L)'
;MKDFKNFTAFEVPEDGLEDYLESFIESREQDLKDIRASLKEDNFQNVKKILHKWEGYAEPYGFGGLRTFASRFRAAIGLGKVEICFKICDDTKEYIEYKESQLLPGNKAD
;
A
#
# COMPACT_ATOMS: atom_id res chain seq x y z
N MET A 1 -1.31 -9.15 -14.05
CA MET A 1 -1.72 -9.08 -12.63
C MET A 1 -0.82 -10.03 -11.86
N LYS A 2 -0.03 -9.52 -10.90
CA LYS A 2 0.81 -10.37 -10.05
C LYS A 2 -0.06 -11.29 -9.20
N ASP A 3 0.45 -12.49 -8.91
CA ASP A 3 -0.24 -13.44 -8.05
C ASP A 3 -0.02 -13.07 -6.57
N PHE A 4 -0.92 -12.25 -6.04
CA PHE A 4 -0.91 -11.84 -4.64
C PHE A 4 -1.49 -12.92 -3.70
N LYS A 5 -2.15 -13.96 -4.24
CA LYS A 5 -2.84 -14.97 -3.44
C LYS A 5 -1.94 -15.68 -2.43
N ASN A 6 -0.66 -15.84 -2.78
CA ASN A 6 0.29 -16.57 -1.94
C ASN A 6 0.71 -15.82 -0.67
N PHE A 7 0.46 -14.52 -0.55
CA PHE A 7 0.81 -13.77 0.67
C PHE A 7 -0.34 -13.02 1.34
N THR A 8 -1.54 -12.98 0.72
CA THR A 8 -2.70 -12.26 1.28
C THR A 8 -3.83 -13.18 1.75
N ALA A 9 -3.67 -14.51 1.67
CA ALA A 9 -4.76 -15.48 1.86
C ALA A 9 -5.47 -15.39 3.22
N PHE A 10 -4.84 -14.77 4.22
CA PHE A 10 -5.37 -14.61 5.58
C PHE A 10 -5.52 -13.15 6.01
N GLU A 11 -5.32 -12.21 5.09
CA GLU A 11 -5.46 -10.79 5.39
C GLU A 11 -6.93 -10.38 5.28
N VAL A 12 -7.63 -10.42 6.40
CA VAL A 12 -8.99 -9.94 6.54
C VAL A 12 -9.02 -8.77 7.53
N PRO A 13 -9.96 -7.83 7.39
CA PRO A 13 -10.20 -6.81 8.39
C PRO A 13 -10.55 -7.45 9.74
N GLU A 14 -10.15 -6.82 10.83
CA GLU A 14 -10.66 -7.13 12.17
C GLU A 14 -12.12 -6.70 12.29
N ASP A 15 -12.90 -7.42 13.09
CA ASP A 15 -14.33 -7.17 13.30
C ASP A 15 -14.61 -5.70 13.66
N GLY A 16 -15.51 -5.07 12.90
CA GLY A 16 -15.93 -3.68 13.10
C GLY A 16 -15.10 -2.65 12.33
N LEU A 17 -14.08 -3.07 11.58
CA LEU A 17 -13.32 -2.19 10.69
C LEU A 17 -13.86 -2.13 9.25
N GLU A 18 -14.85 -2.96 8.91
CA GLU A 18 -15.40 -3.10 7.57
C GLU A 18 -15.98 -1.78 7.02
N ASP A 19 -16.69 -1.03 7.87
CA ASP A 19 -17.32 0.25 7.52
C ASP A 19 -16.29 1.35 7.20
N TYR A 20 -15.03 1.16 7.56
CA TYR A 20 -13.95 2.13 7.34
C TYR A 20 -13.08 1.78 6.13
N LEU A 21 -13.30 0.63 5.48
CA LEU A 21 -12.42 0.13 4.43
C LEU A 21 -12.31 1.04 3.23
N GLU A 22 -13.42 1.65 2.79
CA GLU A 22 -13.42 2.59 1.67
C GLU A 22 -12.49 3.78 1.95
N SER A 23 -12.71 4.47 3.08
CA SER A 23 -11.85 5.59 3.51
C SER A 23 -10.39 5.17 3.73
N PHE A 24 -10.17 3.94 4.21
CA PHE A 24 -8.84 3.40 4.40
C PHE A 24 -8.15 3.21 3.04
N ILE A 25 -8.81 2.60 2.06
CA ILE A 25 -8.29 2.38 0.71
C ILE A 25 -7.98 3.71 0.03
N GLU A 26 -8.93 4.65 0.02
CA GLU A 26 -8.72 6.00 -0.55
C GLU A 26 -7.48 6.67 0.05
N SER A 27 -7.28 6.55 1.36
CA SER A 27 -6.12 7.12 2.02
C SER A 27 -4.81 6.39 1.65
N ARG A 28 -4.82 5.10 1.29
CA ARG A 28 -3.65 4.37 0.77
C ARG A 28 -3.33 4.77 -0.67
N GLU A 29 -4.36 5.04 -1.48
CA GLU A 29 -4.15 5.60 -2.81
C GLU A 29 -3.54 7.00 -2.75
N GLN A 30 -4.01 7.83 -1.81
CA GLN A 30 -3.42 9.14 -1.57
C GLN A 30 -1.97 9.03 -1.07
N ASP A 31 -1.70 8.14 -0.12
CA ASP A 31 -0.34 7.83 0.34
C ASP A 31 0.59 7.49 -0.86
N LEU A 32 0.10 6.71 -1.85
CA LEU A 32 0.87 6.39 -3.06
C LEU A 32 1.13 7.60 -3.96
N LYS A 33 0.15 8.48 -4.14
CA LYS A 33 0.32 9.75 -4.87
C LYS A 33 1.40 10.61 -4.20
N ASP A 34 1.36 10.71 -2.88
CA ASP A 34 2.30 11.49 -2.08
C ASP A 34 3.71 10.89 -2.10
N ILE A 35 3.84 9.56 -2.03
CA ILE A 35 5.13 8.87 -2.20
C ILE A 35 5.71 9.18 -3.59
N ARG A 36 4.92 9.05 -4.66
CA ARG A 36 5.40 9.32 -6.03
C ARG A 36 5.84 10.76 -6.21
N ALA A 37 5.11 11.73 -5.66
CA ALA A 37 5.50 13.14 -5.69
C ALA A 37 6.81 13.34 -4.93
N SER A 38 6.91 12.79 -3.71
CA SER A 38 8.09 12.91 -2.86
C SER A 38 9.34 12.28 -3.49
N LEU A 39 9.20 11.17 -4.22
CA LEU A 39 10.30 10.53 -4.95
C LEU A 39 10.83 11.39 -6.10
N LYS A 40 9.97 12.19 -6.76
CA LYS A 40 10.40 13.11 -7.83
C LYS A 40 11.17 14.32 -7.29
N GLU A 41 10.92 14.68 -6.04
CA GLU A 41 11.53 15.82 -5.35
C GLU A 41 12.69 15.41 -4.43
N ASP A 42 13.12 14.14 -4.48
CA ASP A 42 14.11 13.55 -3.55
C ASP A 42 13.77 13.74 -2.06
N ASN A 43 12.48 13.93 -1.75
CA ASN A 43 11.97 14.13 -0.39
C ASN A 43 11.75 12.77 0.31
N PHE A 44 12.83 12.05 0.57
CA PHE A 44 12.76 10.73 1.20
C PHE A 44 12.27 10.75 2.65
N GLN A 45 12.31 11.91 3.32
CA GLN A 45 11.77 12.05 4.67
C GLN A 45 10.25 11.89 4.68
N ASN A 46 9.55 12.49 3.71
CA ASN A 46 8.11 12.31 3.60
C ASN A 46 7.75 10.86 3.26
N VAL A 47 8.49 10.24 2.34
CA VAL A 47 8.32 8.82 2.01
C VAL A 47 8.43 7.97 3.29
N LYS A 48 9.49 8.13 4.08
CA LYS A 48 9.70 7.37 5.33
C LYS A 48 8.55 7.52 6.33
N LYS A 49 7.95 8.71 6.46
CA LYS A 49 6.79 8.94 7.34
C LYS A 49 5.59 8.09 6.91
N ILE A 50 5.29 8.07 5.61
CA ILE A 50 4.19 7.28 5.05
C ILE A 50 4.45 5.78 5.25
N LEU A 51 5.67 5.31 4.99
CA LEU A 51 6.03 3.90 5.18
C LEU A 51 5.89 3.45 6.64
N HIS A 52 6.22 4.31 7.60
CA HIS A 52 6.05 4.00 9.02
C HIS A 52 4.57 3.83 9.40
N LYS A 53 3.69 4.67 8.85
CA LYS A 53 2.23 4.54 9.02
C LYS A 53 1.74 3.19 8.48
N TRP A 54 2.22 2.76 7.32
CA TRP A 54 1.86 1.46 6.73
C TRP A 54 2.28 0.27 7.61
N GLU A 55 3.47 0.33 8.20
CA GLU A 55 3.96 -0.73 9.09
C GLU A 55 3.17 -0.85 10.39
N GLY A 56 2.63 0.25 10.90
CA GLY A 56 1.94 0.28 12.19
C GLY A 56 0.42 0.09 12.13
N TYR A 57 -0.23 0.45 11.02
CA TYR A 57 -1.69 0.62 10.97
C TYR A 57 -2.39 -0.09 9.82
N ALA A 58 -1.69 -0.82 8.96
CA ALA A 58 -2.32 -1.46 7.81
C ALA A 58 -2.90 -2.85 8.08
N GLU A 59 -2.31 -3.57 9.03
CA GLU A 59 -2.63 -4.97 9.30
C GLU A 59 -4.07 -5.19 9.81
N PRO A 60 -4.60 -4.39 10.76
CA PRO A 60 -5.97 -4.55 11.24
C PRO A 60 -7.04 -4.40 10.16
N TYR A 61 -6.74 -3.67 9.08
CA TYR A 61 -7.66 -3.44 7.96
C TYR A 61 -7.59 -4.56 6.91
N GLY A 62 -6.82 -5.61 7.15
CA GLY A 62 -6.56 -6.66 6.17
C GLY A 62 -5.56 -6.22 5.08
N PHE A 63 -4.65 -5.29 5.38
CA PHE A 63 -3.63 -4.82 4.43
C PHE A 63 -2.18 -5.09 4.90
N GLY A 64 -1.94 -6.24 5.55
CA GLY A 64 -0.62 -6.63 6.08
C GLY A 64 0.54 -6.54 5.08
N GLY A 65 0.29 -6.81 3.79
CA GLY A 65 1.26 -6.73 2.71
C GLY A 65 1.91 -5.36 2.54
N LEU A 66 1.26 -4.27 3.01
CA LEU A 66 1.87 -2.94 3.02
C LEU A 66 3.15 -2.87 3.86
N ARG A 67 3.30 -3.70 4.89
CA ARG A 67 4.55 -3.83 5.66
C ARG A 67 5.70 -4.36 4.79
N THR A 68 5.41 -5.32 3.92
CA THR A 68 6.37 -5.88 2.96
C THR A 68 6.78 -4.82 1.94
N PHE A 69 5.81 -4.07 1.38
CA PHE A 69 6.11 -2.97 0.47
C PHE A 69 6.93 -1.87 1.15
N ALA A 70 6.60 -1.49 2.39
CA ALA A 70 7.37 -0.52 3.16
C ALA A 70 8.83 -0.95 3.35
N SER A 71 9.06 -2.21 3.69
CA SER A 71 10.41 -2.76 3.80
C SER A 71 11.18 -2.70 2.47
N ARG A 72 10.52 -3.02 1.35
CA ARG A 72 11.11 -2.93 0.00
C ARG A 72 11.45 -1.48 -0.37
N PHE A 73 10.57 -0.52 -0.08
CA PHE A 73 10.84 0.89 -0.31
C PHE A 73 12.06 1.37 0.48
N ARG A 74 12.12 1.06 1.78
CA ARG A 74 13.26 1.45 2.64
C ARG A 74 14.58 0.91 2.08
N ALA A 75 14.60 -0.36 1.65
CA ALA A 75 15.79 -0.95 1.04
C ALA A 75 16.18 -0.24 -0.27
N ALA A 76 15.22 0.03 -1.15
CA ALA A 76 15.49 0.72 -2.41
C ALA A 76 16.01 2.16 -2.20
N ILE A 77 15.42 2.91 -1.27
CA ILE A 77 15.88 4.25 -0.88
C ILE A 77 17.30 4.18 -0.30
N GLY A 78 17.56 3.22 0.60
CA GLY A 78 18.88 3.04 1.22
C GLY A 78 19.99 2.71 0.20
N LEU A 79 19.62 2.11 -0.94
CA LEU A 79 20.53 1.79 -2.05
C LEU A 79 20.57 2.87 -3.15
N GLY A 80 19.84 3.98 -2.99
CA GLY A 80 19.75 5.03 -4.01
C GLY A 80 19.05 4.60 -5.30
N LYS A 81 18.21 3.56 -5.25
CA LYS A 81 17.51 2.97 -6.40
C LYS A 81 16.10 3.55 -6.54
N VAL A 82 16.02 4.82 -6.92
CA VAL A 82 14.75 5.55 -7.05
C VAL A 82 13.84 4.93 -8.11
N GLU A 83 14.41 4.42 -9.20
CA GLU A 83 13.70 3.69 -10.25
C GLU A 83 13.01 2.42 -9.73
N ILE A 84 13.60 1.77 -8.72
CA ILE A 84 12.99 0.62 -8.07
C ILE A 84 11.83 1.08 -7.18
N CYS A 85 11.94 2.24 -6.52
CA CYS A 85 10.84 2.81 -5.73
C CYS A 85 9.59 3.03 -6.59
N PHE A 86 9.74 3.56 -7.81
CA PHE A 86 8.59 3.71 -8.72
C PHE A 86 7.94 2.37 -9.09
N LYS A 87 8.74 1.33 -9.36
CA LYS A 87 8.20 -0.03 -9.58
C LYS A 87 7.47 -0.57 -8.35
N ILE A 88 7.99 -0.29 -7.14
CA ILE A 88 7.30 -0.69 -5.90
C ILE A 88 5.97 0.08 -5.75
N CYS A 89 5.88 1.35 -6.19
CA CYS A 89 4.61 2.08 -6.24
C CYS A 89 3.59 1.40 -7.16
N ASP A 90 4.01 0.89 -8.32
CA ASP A 90 3.13 0.14 -9.22
C ASP A 90 2.67 -1.17 -8.57
N ASP A 91 3.60 -1.94 -7.98
CA ASP A 91 3.29 -3.19 -7.28
C ASP A 91 2.32 -2.99 -6.12
N THR A 92 2.51 -1.90 -5.35
CA THR A 92 1.66 -1.57 -4.21
C THR A 92 0.27 -1.17 -4.68
N LYS A 93 0.15 -0.46 -5.81
CA LYS A 93 -1.14 -0.10 -6.41
C LYS A 93 -1.91 -1.35 -6.83
N GLU A 94 -1.27 -2.25 -7.58
CA GLU A 94 -1.89 -3.52 -7.98
C GLU A 94 -2.36 -4.34 -6.76
N TYR A 95 -1.60 -4.31 -5.67
CA TYR A 95 -1.98 -4.95 -4.42
C TYR A 95 -3.20 -4.30 -3.77
N ILE A 96 -3.25 -2.96 -3.68
CA ILE A 96 -4.42 -2.25 -3.12
C ILE A 96 -5.66 -2.54 -3.94
N GLU A 97 -5.59 -2.46 -5.27
CA GLU A 97 -6.70 -2.76 -6.18
C GLU A 97 -7.19 -4.22 -6.04
N TYR A 98 -6.24 -5.15 -5.87
CA TYR A 98 -6.58 -6.54 -5.60
C TYR A 98 -7.33 -6.68 -4.27
N LYS A 99 -6.84 -6.07 -3.19
CA LYS A 99 -7.48 -6.11 -1.87
C LYS A 99 -8.86 -5.45 -1.89
N GLU A 100 -8.99 -4.30 -2.54
CA GLU A 100 -10.28 -3.63 -2.77
C GLU A 100 -11.27 -4.57 -3.46
N SER A 101 -10.85 -5.26 -4.54
CA SER A 101 -11.73 -6.21 -5.23
C SER A 101 -12.20 -7.39 -4.37
N GLN A 102 -11.44 -7.74 -3.33
CA GLN A 102 -11.81 -8.79 -2.38
C GLN A 102 -12.71 -8.29 -1.25
N LEU A 103 -12.45 -7.08 -0.76
CA LEU A 103 -13.07 -6.53 0.44
C LEU A 103 -14.31 -5.67 0.14
N LEU A 104 -14.35 -5.04 -1.04
CA LEU A 104 -15.43 -4.17 -1.51
C LEU A 104 -15.90 -4.59 -2.92
N PRO A 105 -16.43 -5.82 -3.10
CA PRO A 105 -16.77 -6.36 -4.43
C PRO A 105 -17.88 -5.59 -5.18
N GLY A 106 -18.57 -4.65 -4.51
CA GLY A 106 -19.63 -3.82 -5.09
C GLY A 106 -19.20 -2.45 -5.65
N ASN A 107 -17.94 -2.01 -5.45
CA ASN A 107 -17.49 -0.66 -5.85
C ASN A 107 -16.87 -0.59 -7.26
N LYS A 108 -17.12 -1.59 -8.12
CA LYS A 108 -16.81 -1.44 -9.54
C LYS A 108 -17.77 -0.40 -10.13
N ALA A 109 -17.26 0.80 -10.38
CA ALA A 109 -17.92 1.76 -11.25
C ALA A 109 -18.29 1.07 -12.57
N ASP A 110 -19.57 1.14 -12.93
CA ASP A 110 -20.04 0.99 -14.31
C ASP A 110 -19.34 2.00 -15.24
#